data_AF-A0A959IAK4-F1
#
_entry.id   AF-A0A959IAK4-F1
#
_cell.length_a   1.000
_cell.length_b   1.000
_cell.length_c   1.000
_cell.angle_alpha   90.00
_cell.angle_beta   90.00
_cell.angle_gamma   90.00
#
_symmetry.space_group_name_H-M   'P 1'
#
loop_
_entity.id
_entity.type
_entity.pdbx_description
1 polymer ?
#
loop_
_entity_poly.entity_id
_entity_poly.type
_entity_poly.pdbx_seq_one_letter_code
_entity_poly.pdbx_strand_id
1 'polypeptide(L)'
;MTVEVTSNVVCDTVTLYPGLNLISFDVQPGDPSLESIFADQILDGSLNAIFGRGPTGGIVIFDPLLIPFPGLNTLTEVEPGRGYYVRIYTSADTTDLIVCGDPIDPNLKVALNATWNIVGYIPQVSTTPEIYFEDLYGPPVPPVDILQIARGFTGGTSGTFQFFDPVLAPFPGLNTLTSIDNGFGYELRVNQAVSEGGWLIDPNGDEKVFQPFVSDQYTVVAATSNLSDKYVGELVSILTPNGKIVGEMEILPGGLLKTCPIYGDDTYSKQKGV
;
A
#
# COMPACT_ATOMS: atom_id res chain seq x y z
N MET A 1 0.29 14.48 35.06
CA MET A 1 -0.30 14.41 33.71
C MET A 1 -0.04 13.01 33.22
N THR A 2 -1.07 12.17 33.21
CA THR A 2 -1.05 10.83 32.63
C THR A 2 -1.44 10.98 31.17
N VAL A 3 -0.58 10.49 30.27
CA VAL A 3 -0.91 10.32 28.86
C VAL A 3 -1.32 8.87 28.71
N GLU A 4 -2.59 8.62 28.43
CA GLU A 4 -3.09 7.30 28.08
C GLU A 4 -2.97 7.14 26.56
N VAL A 5 -2.35 6.04 26.11
CA VAL A 5 -2.38 5.64 24.71
C VAL A 5 -3.73 4.97 24.47
N THR A 6 -4.64 5.68 23.82
CA THR A 6 -5.84 5.06 23.25
C THR A 6 -5.47 4.49 21.89
N SER A 7 -5.34 3.17 21.79
CA SER A 7 -5.29 2.48 20.50
C SER A 7 -6.64 2.68 19.79
N ASN A 8 -6.66 3.45 18.70
CA ASN A 8 -7.87 3.66 17.90
C ASN A 8 -7.98 2.54 16.86
N VAL A 9 -8.29 1.32 17.32
CA VAL A 9 -8.50 0.19 16.43
C VAL A 9 -9.85 0.37 15.72
N VAL A 10 -9.83 0.32 14.40
CA VAL A 10 -11.00 0.33 13.53
C VAL A 10 -11.04 -0.97 12.72
N CYS A 11 -12.21 -1.32 12.19
CA CYS A 11 -12.37 -2.48 11.34
C CYS A 11 -12.91 -2.08 9.97
N ASP A 12 -12.29 -2.61 8.94
CA ASP A 12 -12.74 -2.60 7.56
C ASP A 12 -13.59 -3.85 7.28
N THR A 13 -14.62 -3.70 6.48
CA THR A 13 -15.48 -4.81 6.03
C THR A 13 -15.56 -4.82 4.52
N VAL A 14 -14.97 -5.84 3.92
CA VAL A 14 -14.93 -6.02 2.47
C VAL A 14 -15.77 -7.24 2.08
N THR A 15 -16.86 -7.01 1.34
CA THR A 15 -17.67 -8.13 0.81
C THR A 15 -16.96 -8.81 -0.35
N LEU A 16 -16.76 -10.13 -0.22
CA LEU A 16 -16.17 -11.00 -1.24
C LEU A 16 -17.27 -11.81 -1.93
N TYR A 17 -17.34 -11.70 -3.25
CA TYR A 17 -18.28 -12.46 -4.07
C TYR A 17 -17.60 -13.70 -4.67
N PRO A 18 -18.34 -14.80 -4.92
CA PRO A 18 -17.81 -15.96 -5.64
C PRO A 18 -17.30 -15.57 -7.03
N GLY A 19 -16.06 -15.93 -7.35
CA GLY A 19 -15.37 -15.46 -8.55
C GLY A 19 -14.23 -14.48 -8.22
N LEU A 20 -13.97 -13.53 -9.12
CA LEU A 20 -12.90 -12.55 -8.94
C LEU A 20 -13.42 -11.33 -8.15
N ASN A 21 -12.58 -10.79 -7.28
CA ASN A 21 -12.83 -9.53 -6.59
C ASN A 21 -11.57 -8.68 -6.73
N LEU A 22 -11.72 -7.36 -6.82
CA LEU A 22 -10.61 -6.42 -6.81
C LEU A 22 -10.79 -5.50 -5.61
N ILE A 23 -10.01 -5.73 -4.57
CA ILE A 23 -10.22 -5.16 -3.24
C ILE A 23 -9.02 -4.35 -2.75
N SER A 24 -9.22 -3.55 -1.72
CA SER A 24 -8.17 -2.95 -0.90
C SER A 24 -8.64 -2.80 0.54
N PHE A 25 -7.74 -2.37 1.42
CA PHE A 25 -8.05 -2.12 2.83
C PHE A 25 -7.79 -0.66 3.21
N ASP A 26 -8.57 -0.16 4.17
CA ASP A 26 -8.34 1.14 4.81
C ASP A 26 -7.79 1.05 6.24
N VAL A 27 -7.45 -0.18 6.67
CA VAL A 27 -6.78 -0.46 7.93
C VAL A 27 -5.48 -1.22 7.70
N GLN A 28 -4.51 -1.00 8.59
CA GLN A 28 -3.30 -1.79 8.70
C GLN A 28 -3.45 -2.79 9.86
N PRO A 29 -3.66 -4.09 9.59
CA PRO A 29 -3.78 -5.09 10.63
C PRO A 29 -2.45 -5.27 11.37
N GLY A 30 -2.53 -5.67 12.65
CA GLY A 30 -1.33 -5.95 13.46
C GLY A 30 -0.51 -7.13 12.94
N ASP A 31 -1.16 -8.08 12.28
CA ASP A 31 -0.52 -9.14 11.49
C ASP A 31 -0.98 -9.01 10.03
N PRO A 32 -0.11 -8.51 9.13
CA PRO A 32 -0.46 -8.27 7.73
C PRO A 32 -0.37 -9.51 6.85
N SER A 33 -0.03 -10.69 7.40
CA SER A 33 0.12 -11.90 6.59
C SER A 33 -1.21 -12.32 5.95
N LEU A 34 -1.16 -12.78 4.71
CA LEU A 34 -2.37 -13.26 4.01
C LEU A 34 -2.97 -14.51 4.67
N GLU A 35 -2.14 -15.33 5.30
CA GLU A 35 -2.60 -16.48 6.09
C GLU A 35 -3.46 -16.05 7.28
N SER A 36 -3.12 -14.93 7.93
CA SER A 36 -3.85 -14.38 9.07
C SER A 36 -5.13 -13.66 8.64
N ILE A 37 -5.03 -12.78 7.63
CA ILE A 37 -6.15 -11.99 7.14
C ILE A 37 -7.24 -12.88 6.54
N PHE A 38 -6.87 -13.90 5.76
CA PHE A 38 -7.80 -14.79 5.08
C PHE A 38 -7.98 -16.13 5.81
N ALA A 39 -7.68 -16.19 7.12
CA ALA A 39 -7.71 -17.43 7.89
C ALA A 39 -9.06 -18.16 7.77
N ASP A 40 -10.17 -17.42 7.83
CA ASP A 40 -11.51 -17.99 7.72
C ASP A 40 -11.78 -18.56 6.31
N GLN A 41 -11.42 -17.81 5.25
CA GLN A 41 -11.60 -18.27 3.86
C GLN A 41 -10.66 -19.42 3.47
N ILE A 42 -9.52 -19.55 4.16
CA ILE A 42 -8.63 -20.70 4.04
C ILE A 42 -9.23 -21.91 4.76
N LEU A 43 -9.74 -21.71 5.98
CA LEU A 43 -10.30 -22.77 6.82
C LEU A 43 -11.57 -23.37 6.21
N ASP A 44 -12.44 -22.55 5.64
CA ASP A 44 -13.66 -22.99 4.95
C ASP A 44 -13.42 -23.48 3.51
N GLY A 45 -12.20 -23.29 2.99
CA GLY A 45 -11.80 -23.71 1.64
C GLY A 45 -12.40 -22.88 0.51
N SER A 46 -12.91 -21.67 0.79
CA SER A 46 -13.50 -20.77 -0.21
C SER A 46 -12.44 -19.97 -0.99
N LEU A 47 -11.27 -19.69 -0.41
CA LEU A 47 -10.20 -18.96 -1.08
C LEU A 47 -9.49 -19.83 -2.13
N ASN A 48 -9.43 -19.33 -3.37
CA ASN A 48 -8.69 -19.98 -4.46
C ASN A 48 -7.28 -19.40 -4.62
N ALA A 49 -7.14 -18.09 -4.79
CA ALA A 49 -5.84 -17.43 -4.96
C ALA A 49 -5.96 -15.91 -4.76
N ILE A 50 -4.85 -15.28 -4.40
CA ILE A 50 -4.71 -13.83 -4.31
C ILE A 50 -3.56 -13.38 -5.21
N PHE A 51 -3.75 -12.31 -5.97
CA PHE A 51 -2.75 -11.73 -6.84
C PHE A 51 -2.54 -10.25 -6.51
N GLY A 52 -1.28 -9.83 -6.55
CA GLY A 52 -0.87 -8.45 -6.32
C GLY A 52 0.23 -8.03 -7.30
N ARG A 53 0.80 -6.84 -7.04
CA ARG A 53 1.98 -6.33 -7.74
C ARG A 53 3.13 -6.21 -6.75
N GLY A 54 4.23 -6.90 -7.03
CA GLY A 54 5.43 -6.83 -6.22
C GLY A 54 6.19 -5.51 -6.45
N PRO A 55 7.29 -5.29 -5.70
CA PRO A 55 8.03 -4.03 -5.71
C PRO A 55 8.51 -3.58 -7.10
N THR A 56 8.82 -4.54 -7.99
CA THR A 56 9.28 -4.27 -9.37
C THR A 56 8.16 -4.23 -10.41
N GLY A 57 6.89 -4.28 -9.99
CA GLY A 57 5.71 -4.31 -10.86
C GLY A 57 5.34 -5.70 -11.41
N GLY A 58 6.15 -6.72 -11.10
CA GLY A 58 5.83 -8.12 -11.41
C GLY A 58 4.57 -8.61 -10.68
N ILE A 59 3.88 -9.61 -11.24
CA ILE A 59 2.76 -10.26 -10.55
C ILE A 59 3.34 -11.13 -9.42
N VAL A 60 2.76 -10.99 -8.23
CA VAL A 60 3.02 -11.85 -7.08
C VAL A 60 1.73 -12.59 -6.71
N ILE A 61 1.85 -13.79 -6.16
CA ILE A 61 0.72 -14.69 -5.91
C ILE A 61 0.78 -15.31 -4.52
N PHE A 62 -0.39 -15.48 -3.94
CA PHE A 62 -0.67 -16.34 -2.80
C PHE A 62 -1.71 -17.38 -3.20
N ASP A 63 -1.41 -18.66 -3.00
CA ASP A 63 -2.33 -19.78 -3.16
C ASP A 63 -2.32 -20.59 -1.85
N PRO A 64 -3.47 -20.77 -1.18
CA PRO A 64 -3.55 -21.56 0.05
C PRO A 64 -3.03 -22.99 -0.08
N LEU A 65 -3.13 -23.59 -1.27
CA LEU A 65 -2.62 -24.95 -1.53
C LEU A 65 -1.09 -24.99 -1.58
N LEU A 66 -0.44 -23.83 -1.75
CA LEU A 66 1.02 -23.72 -1.78
C LEU A 66 1.66 -23.44 -0.41
N ILE A 67 0.86 -23.21 0.65
CA ILE A 67 1.35 -22.99 2.02
C ILE A 67 2.33 -24.10 2.47
N PRO A 68 2.09 -25.41 2.22
CA PRO A 68 3.04 -26.46 2.62
C PRO A 68 4.38 -26.46 1.85
N PHE A 69 4.54 -25.60 0.83
CA PHE A 69 5.72 -25.56 -0.06
C PHE A 69 6.43 -24.20 0.05
N PRO A 70 7.39 -24.07 0.98
CA PRO A 70 8.07 -22.81 1.24
C PRO A 70 8.69 -22.18 -0.02
N GLY A 71 8.46 -20.88 -0.20
CA GLY A 71 9.01 -20.09 -1.30
C GLY A 71 8.21 -20.10 -2.60
N LEU A 72 7.08 -20.82 -2.68
CA LEU A 72 6.20 -20.79 -3.85
C LEU A 72 5.17 -19.66 -3.80
N ASN A 73 4.70 -19.30 -2.59
CA ASN A 73 3.97 -18.06 -2.38
C ASN A 73 4.95 -16.88 -2.40
N THR A 74 4.67 -15.92 -3.28
CA THR A 74 5.50 -14.72 -3.51
C THR A 74 4.82 -13.44 -3.03
N LEU A 75 3.50 -13.50 -2.83
CA LEU A 75 2.74 -12.53 -2.06
C LEU A 75 2.49 -13.14 -0.68
N THR A 76 2.99 -12.50 0.37
CA THR A 76 2.94 -13.04 1.74
C THR A 76 2.14 -12.16 2.69
N GLU A 77 2.05 -10.87 2.40
CA GLU A 77 1.43 -9.87 3.26
C GLU A 77 0.68 -8.81 2.45
N VAL A 78 -0.24 -8.12 3.13
CA VAL A 78 -0.86 -6.90 2.60
C VAL A 78 -0.02 -5.68 2.96
N GLU A 79 0.22 -4.84 1.98
CA GLU A 79 0.82 -3.52 2.12
C GLU A 79 -0.26 -2.42 2.14
N PRO A 80 -0.10 -1.38 2.99
CA PRO A 80 -0.97 -0.21 3.00
C PRO A 80 -1.05 0.48 1.63
N GLY A 81 -2.28 0.85 1.22
CA GLY A 81 -2.55 1.56 -0.03
C GLY A 81 -2.38 0.74 -1.32
N ARG A 82 -2.05 -0.55 -1.24
CA ARG A 82 -2.09 -1.49 -2.37
C ARG A 82 -3.47 -2.13 -2.49
N GLY A 83 -3.80 -2.56 -3.71
CA GLY A 83 -4.98 -3.39 -3.97
C GLY A 83 -4.61 -4.79 -4.42
N TYR A 84 -5.58 -5.70 -4.34
CA TYR A 84 -5.39 -7.13 -4.58
C TYR A 84 -6.56 -7.71 -5.37
N TYR A 85 -6.22 -8.62 -6.29
CA TYR A 85 -7.22 -9.54 -6.81
C TYR A 85 -7.39 -10.70 -5.87
N VAL A 86 -8.61 -10.92 -5.37
CA VAL A 86 -8.96 -12.08 -4.55
C VAL A 86 -9.93 -12.95 -5.33
N ARG A 87 -9.53 -14.20 -5.58
CA ARG A 87 -10.37 -15.18 -6.24
C ARG A 87 -10.98 -16.12 -5.22
N ILE A 88 -12.30 -16.12 -5.14
CA ILE A 88 -13.11 -17.04 -4.36
C ILE A 88 -13.67 -18.12 -5.30
N TYR A 89 -13.71 -19.38 -4.86
CA TYR A 89 -14.31 -20.44 -5.66
C TYR A 89 -15.78 -20.13 -5.99
N THR A 90 -16.21 -20.41 -7.21
CA THR A 90 -17.58 -20.13 -7.66
C THR A 90 -18.65 -20.98 -6.97
N SER A 91 -18.23 -22.02 -6.23
CA SER A 91 -19.09 -22.86 -5.41
C SER A 91 -19.29 -22.34 -3.98
N ALA A 92 -18.52 -21.32 -3.56
CA ALA A 92 -18.67 -20.71 -2.25
C ALA A 92 -19.82 -19.69 -2.24
N ASP A 93 -20.23 -19.28 -1.04
CA ASP A 93 -21.19 -18.19 -0.85
C ASP A 93 -20.46 -16.84 -0.77
N THR A 94 -21.21 -15.75 -0.99
CA THR A 94 -20.72 -14.40 -0.68
C THR A 94 -20.43 -14.30 0.82
N THR A 95 -19.28 -13.73 1.18
CA THR A 95 -18.84 -13.60 2.57
C THR A 95 -18.23 -12.23 2.81
N ASP A 96 -18.30 -11.75 4.05
CA ASP A 96 -17.64 -10.51 4.46
C ASP A 96 -16.28 -10.84 5.07
N LEU A 97 -15.23 -10.23 4.53
CA LEU A 97 -13.90 -10.22 5.11
C LEU A 97 -13.80 -9.03 6.06
N ILE A 98 -13.61 -9.31 7.35
CA ILE A 98 -13.45 -8.27 8.37
C ILE A 98 -11.97 -8.20 8.77
N VAL A 99 -11.36 -7.04 8.57
CA VAL A 99 -9.97 -6.80 8.95
C VAL A 99 -9.95 -5.66 9.96
N CYS A 100 -9.31 -5.85 11.11
CA CYS A 100 -9.19 -4.81 12.13
C CYS A 100 -7.74 -4.42 12.33
N GLY A 101 -7.50 -3.14 12.56
CA GLY A 101 -6.16 -2.59 12.68
C GLY A 101 -6.14 -1.10 12.94
N ASP A 102 -4.97 -0.50 12.74
CA ASP A 102 -4.82 0.95 12.78
C ASP A 102 -5.38 1.56 11.49
N PRO A 103 -6.11 2.69 11.56
CA PRO A 103 -6.62 3.35 10.37
C PRO A 103 -5.46 3.85 9.51
N ILE A 104 -5.53 3.59 8.20
CA ILE A 104 -4.58 4.14 7.25
C ILE A 104 -4.97 5.61 6.96
N ASP A 105 -3.98 6.48 6.80
CA ASP A 105 -4.23 7.85 6.36
C ASP A 105 -5.04 7.84 5.05
N PRO A 106 -6.25 8.42 5.02
CA PRO A 106 -7.08 8.47 3.81
C PRO A 106 -6.38 9.16 2.63
N ASN A 107 -5.40 10.02 2.91
CA ASN A 107 -4.63 10.67 1.87
C ASN A 107 -3.54 9.77 1.29
N LEU A 108 -3.12 8.68 1.94
CA LEU A 108 -2.02 7.82 1.48
C LEU A 108 -2.18 7.46 -0.01
N LYS A 109 -1.06 7.56 -0.74
CA LYS A 109 -0.91 7.16 -2.15
C LYS A 109 0.40 6.41 -2.24
N VAL A 110 0.41 5.36 -3.04
CA VAL A 110 1.58 4.48 -3.20
C VAL A 110 2.38 4.86 -4.45
N ALA A 111 3.69 4.64 -4.40
CA ALA A 111 4.54 4.73 -5.56
C ALA A 111 4.07 3.78 -6.67
N LEU A 112 4.19 4.22 -7.91
CA LEU A 112 3.77 3.48 -9.10
C LEU A 112 4.98 3.05 -9.90
N ASN A 113 5.01 1.79 -10.31
CA ASN A 113 5.92 1.30 -11.33
C ASN A 113 5.43 1.71 -12.71
N ALA A 114 6.34 1.83 -13.68
CA ALA A 114 5.93 1.92 -15.08
C ALA A 114 5.07 0.71 -15.45
N THR A 115 4.11 0.90 -16.35
CA THR A 115 3.09 -0.08 -16.73
C THR A 115 2.02 -0.27 -15.65
N TRP A 116 1.70 -1.51 -15.27
CA TRP A 116 0.53 -1.84 -14.45
C TRP A 116 0.83 -1.86 -12.95
N ASN A 117 -0.05 -1.23 -12.20
CA ASN A 117 -0.08 -1.18 -10.74
C ASN A 117 -1.47 -1.59 -10.25
N ILE A 118 -1.57 -2.01 -8.99
CA ILE A 118 -2.85 -2.20 -8.30
C ILE A 118 -2.79 -1.38 -7.01
N VAL A 119 -3.70 -0.43 -6.88
CA VAL A 119 -3.74 0.52 -5.75
C VAL A 119 -5.08 0.44 -5.05
N GLY A 120 -5.11 0.78 -3.76
CA GLY A 120 -6.34 0.89 -2.99
C GLY A 120 -6.93 2.31 -2.99
N TYR A 121 -8.20 2.40 -2.63
CA TYR A 121 -8.85 3.65 -2.26
C TYR A 121 -9.20 3.62 -0.76
N ILE A 122 -8.51 4.46 0.00
CA ILE A 122 -8.60 4.51 1.46
C ILE A 122 -9.68 5.50 1.96
N PRO A 123 -9.93 6.68 1.34
CA PRO A 123 -10.95 7.60 1.84
C PRO A 123 -12.33 6.95 1.97
N GLN A 124 -13.05 7.27 3.05
CA GLN A 124 -14.42 6.76 3.27
C GLN A 124 -15.43 7.32 2.26
N VAL A 125 -15.19 8.54 1.77
CA VAL A 125 -16.10 9.23 0.87
C VAL A 125 -15.71 8.90 -0.56
N SER A 126 -16.63 8.32 -1.33
CA SER A 126 -16.42 8.06 -2.77
C SER A 126 -16.16 9.34 -3.56
N THR A 127 -15.42 9.21 -4.66
CA THR A 127 -15.14 10.32 -5.58
C THR A 127 -15.15 9.82 -7.02
N THR A 128 -14.94 10.71 -7.99
CA THR A 128 -14.80 10.31 -9.40
C THR A 128 -13.34 10.03 -9.76
N PRO A 129 -13.07 9.20 -10.78
CA PRO A 129 -11.70 9.00 -11.27
C PRO A 129 -11.04 10.32 -11.68
N GLU A 130 -11.82 11.29 -12.16
CA GLU A 130 -11.29 12.56 -12.60
C GLU A 130 -10.66 13.36 -11.46
N ILE A 131 -11.28 13.31 -10.29
CA ILE A 131 -10.78 14.00 -9.09
C ILE A 131 -9.64 13.20 -8.48
N TYR A 132 -9.79 11.88 -8.35
CA TYR A 132 -8.81 11.07 -7.62
C TYR A 132 -7.46 10.94 -8.33
N PHE A 133 -7.46 10.89 -9.67
CA PHE A 133 -6.25 10.69 -10.47
C PHE A 133 -5.72 11.98 -11.11
N GLU A 134 -6.23 13.16 -10.73
CA GLU A 134 -5.88 14.42 -11.38
C GLU A 134 -4.37 14.70 -11.39
N ASP A 135 -3.63 14.29 -10.36
CA ASP A 135 -2.17 14.48 -10.32
C ASP A 135 -1.39 13.62 -11.34
N LEU A 136 -2.03 12.61 -11.93
CA LEU A 136 -1.39 11.69 -12.88
C LEU A 136 -1.65 12.04 -14.35
N TYR A 137 -2.65 12.87 -14.65
CA TYR A 137 -2.99 13.24 -16.03
C TYR A 137 -3.47 14.70 -16.18
N GLY A 138 -3.82 15.33 -15.06
CA GLY A 138 -4.37 16.68 -14.98
C GLY A 138 -3.29 17.76 -14.96
N PRO A 139 -3.70 19.03 -14.84
CA PRO A 139 -2.78 20.16 -14.95
C PRO A 139 -1.93 20.30 -13.69
N PRO A 140 -0.60 20.22 -13.86
CA PRO A 140 0.21 21.42 -13.66
C PRO A 140 0.80 21.91 -14.99
N VAL A 141 1.53 23.02 -14.95
CA VAL A 141 2.36 23.50 -16.07
C VAL A 141 3.78 22.98 -15.84
N PRO A 142 4.32 22.09 -16.69
CA PRO A 142 3.71 21.45 -17.87
C PRO A 142 2.76 20.29 -17.51
N PRO A 143 1.79 19.96 -18.39
CA PRO A 143 0.83 18.89 -18.14
C PRO A 143 1.56 17.56 -17.97
N VAL A 144 1.14 16.81 -16.95
CA VAL A 144 1.61 15.47 -16.66
C VAL A 144 0.70 14.51 -17.42
N ASP A 145 1.24 13.70 -18.33
CA ASP A 145 0.50 12.69 -19.09
C ASP A 145 1.03 11.31 -18.68
N ILE A 146 0.85 10.95 -17.40
CA ILE A 146 1.40 9.72 -16.82
C ILE A 146 0.37 8.59 -16.86
N LEU A 147 -0.85 8.84 -16.40
CA LEU A 147 -1.92 7.84 -16.39
C LEU A 147 -2.42 7.60 -17.82
N GLN A 148 -2.32 6.36 -18.27
CA GLN A 148 -2.87 5.92 -19.56
C GLN A 148 -4.28 5.39 -19.41
N ILE A 149 -4.54 4.59 -18.37
CA ILE A 149 -5.86 4.02 -18.09
C ILE A 149 -5.96 3.63 -16.61
N ALA A 150 -7.12 3.85 -16.01
CA ALA A 150 -7.51 3.29 -14.72
C ALA A 150 -8.65 2.28 -14.94
N ARG A 151 -8.64 1.15 -14.21
CA ARG A 151 -9.70 0.15 -14.24
C ARG A 151 -10.15 -0.24 -12.85
N GLY A 152 -11.47 -0.36 -12.69
CA GLY A 152 -12.11 -1.02 -11.56
C GLY A 152 -12.73 -2.34 -12.03
N PHE A 153 -13.07 -3.20 -11.07
CA PHE A 153 -13.79 -4.43 -11.35
C PHE A 153 -14.94 -4.57 -10.35
N THR A 154 -16.15 -4.71 -10.87
CA THR A 154 -17.32 -5.06 -10.05
C THR A 154 -17.23 -6.54 -9.73
N GLY A 155 -17.11 -6.92 -8.45
CA GLY A 155 -16.80 -8.27 -8.02
C GLY A 155 -17.79 -9.36 -8.47
N GLY A 156 -17.34 -10.62 -8.37
CA GLY A 156 -18.15 -11.82 -8.55
C GLY A 156 -18.03 -12.50 -9.92
N THR A 157 -18.83 -13.55 -10.11
CA THR A 157 -18.76 -14.43 -11.29
C THR A 157 -19.20 -13.75 -12.59
N SER A 158 -20.09 -12.75 -12.47
CA SER A 158 -20.58 -11.93 -13.59
C SER A 158 -20.01 -10.51 -13.57
N GLY A 159 -18.90 -10.32 -12.84
CA GLY A 159 -18.25 -9.04 -12.70
C GLY A 159 -17.83 -8.44 -14.03
N THR A 160 -17.84 -7.11 -14.12
CA THR A 160 -17.43 -6.38 -15.32
C THR A 160 -16.32 -5.40 -15.00
N PHE A 161 -15.35 -5.31 -15.92
CA PHE A 161 -14.35 -4.26 -15.88
C PHE A 161 -14.97 -2.94 -16.30
N GLN A 162 -14.69 -1.93 -15.49
CA GLN A 162 -14.99 -0.54 -15.79
C GLN A 162 -13.66 0.18 -16.00
N PHE A 163 -13.62 1.16 -16.90
CA PHE A 163 -12.40 1.88 -17.20
C PHE A 163 -12.60 3.38 -17.28
N PHE A 164 -11.52 4.09 -16.98
CA PHE A 164 -11.34 5.51 -17.16
C PHE A 164 -10.06 5.73 -17.98
N ASP A 165 -10.21 6.35 -19.15
CA ASP A 165 -9.12 6.86 -19.97
C ASP A 165 -9.16 8.40 -19.93
N PRO A 166 -8.10 9.06 -19.41
CA PRO A 166 -8.00 10.51 -19.37
C PRO A 166 -8.22 11.21 -20.73
N VAL A 167 -7.78 10.59 -21.83
CA VAL A 167 -7.95 11.13 -23.19
C VAL A 167 -9.42 11.14 -23.58
N LEU A 168 -10.21 10.22 -23.03
CA LEU A 168 -11.65 10.12 -23.29
C LEU A 168 -12.50 10.97 -22.34
N ALA A 169 -11.93 11.54 -21.27
CA ALA A 169 -12.66 12.35 -20.28
C ALA A 169 -13.47 13.52 -20.89
N PRO A 170 -13.00 14.21 -21.95
CA PRO A 170 -13.80 15.25 -22.62
C PRO A 170 -15.03 14.74 -23.39
N PHE A 171 -15.20 13.42 -23.56
CA PHE A 171 -16.27 12.79 -24.36
C PHE A 171 -17.24 12.01 -23.45
N PRO A 172 -18.39 12.62 -23.08
CA PRO A 172 -19.34 12.01 -22.16
C PRO A 172 -19.81 10.62 -22.62
N GLY A 173 -19.83 9.65 -21.71
CA GLY A 173 -20.34 8.30 -21.94
C GLY A 173 -19.34 7.30 -22.53
N LEU A 174 -18.09 7.70 -22.77
CA LEU A 174 -17.04 6.78 -23.21
C LEU A 174 -16.27 6.12 -22.06
N ASN A 175 -16.15 6.80 -20.92
CA ASN A 175 -15.67 6.21 -19.68
C ASN A 175 -16.79 5.46 -18.95
N THR A 176 -16.47 4.29 -18.41
CA THR A 176 -17.42 3.39 -17.73
C THR A 176 -17.14 3.24 -16.24
N LEU A 177 -15.93 3.60 -15.80
CA LEU A 177 -15.60 3.81 -14.40
C LEU A 177 -16.00 5.24 -14.04
N THR A 178 -17.01 5.37 -13.18
CA THR A 178 -17.59 6.67 -12.80
C THR A 178 -17.48 6.97 -11.31
N SER A 179 -17.05 5.99 -10.51
CA SER A 179 -16.84 6.11 -9.06
C SER A 179 -15.57 5.37 -8.65
N ILE A 180 -14.91 5.92 -7.64
CA ILE A 180 -13.82 5.33 -6.89
C ILE A 180 -14.32 5.26 -5.43
N ASP A 181 -14.33 4.06 -4.86
CA ASP A 181 -15.05 3.69 -3.64
C ASP A 181 -14.12 2.94 -2.68
N ASN A 182 -14.34 3.12 -1.38
CA ASN A 182 -13.57 2.44 -0.33
C ASN A 182 -13.78 0.92 -0.39
N GLY A 183 -12.78 0.15 0.02
CA GLY A 183 -12.78 -1.32 -0.06
C GLY A 183 -12.49 -1.90 -1.45
N PHE A 184 -12.41 -1.06 -2.50
CA PHE A 184 -12.09 -1.49 -3.86
C PHE A 184 -10.65 -1.18 -4.25
N GLY A 185 -10.06 -2.14 -4.97
CA GLY A 185 -8.79 -1.94 -5.67
C GLY A 185 -9.01 -1.34 -7.07
N TYR A 186 -7.96 -0.71 -7.59
CA TYR A 186 -7.94 -0.13 -8.93
C TYR A 186 -6.64 -0.45 -9.64
N GLU A 187 -6.74 -0.89 -10.90
CA GLU A 187 -5.57 -1.07 -11.74
C GLU A 187 -5.22 0.23 -12.46
N LEU A 188 -3.98 0.67 -12.32
CA LEU A 188 -3.49 1.84 -13.03
C LEU A 188 -2.41 1.43 -14.02
N ARG A 189 -2.55 1.84 -15.28
CA ARG A 189 -1.46 1.78 -16.24
C ARG A 189 -0.83 3.16 -16.38
N VAL A 190 0.45 3.27 -16.06
CA VAL A 190 1.23 4.49 -16.21
C VAL A 190 2.36 4.31 -17.22
N ASN A 191 2.72 5.35 -17.97
CA ASN A 191 3.78 5.27 -18.99
C ASN A 191 5.21 5.42 -18.41
N GLN A 192 5.33 5.89 -17.18
CA GLN A 192 6.57 6.00 -16.42
C GLN A 192 6.31 5.79 -14.92
N ALA A 193 7.35 5.46 -14.16
CA ALA A 193 7.23 5.30 -12.71
C ALA A 193 6.91 6.64 -12.03
N VAL A 194 6.20 6.57 -10.91
CA VAL A 194 5.86 7.72 -10.06
C VAL A 194 6.38 7.44 -8.66
N SER A 195 7.47 8.10 -8.29
CA SER A 195 8.11 8.01 -6.97
C SER A 195 8.23 9.35 -6.26
N GLU A 196 7.71 10.43 -6.87
CA GLU A 196 7.68 11.80 -6.35
C GLU A 196 6.56 12.59 -7.04
N GLY A 197 6.26 13.80 -6.56
CA GLY A 197 5.28 14.72 -7.17
C GLY A 197 3.87 14.66 -6.58
N GLY A 198 2.94 15.44 -7.16
CA GLY A 198 1.58 15.69 -6.61
C GLY A 198 0.82 14.44 -6.17
N TRP A 199 0.95 13.36 -6.94
CA TRP A 199 0.35 12.06 -6.61
C TRP A 199 0.77 11.53 -5.23
N LEU A 200 2.04 11.75 -4.87
CA LEU A 200 2.60 11.38 -3.57
C LEU A 200 2.65 12.58 -2.62
N ILE A 201 1.87 13.63 -2.83
CA ILE A 201 1.81 14.80 -1.93
C ILE A 201 0.38 14.88 -1.36
N ASP A 202 0.27 15.26 -0.10
CA ASP A 202 -1.01 15.46 0.56
C ASP A 202 -1.61 16.83 0.25
N PRO A 203 -2.90 17.07 0.58
CA PRO A 203 -3.53 18.36 0.36
C PRO A 203 -2.84 19.54 1.09
N ASN A 204 -1.95 19.28 2.05
CA ASN A 204 -1.21 20.28 2.80
C ASN A 204 0.15 20.61 2.15
N GLY A 205 0.53 19.90 1.08
CA GLY A 205 1.79 20.10 0.38
C GLY A 205 2.96 19.29 0.95
N ASP A 206 2.68 18.37 1.87
CA ASP A 206 3.68 17.46 2.42
C ASP A 206 3.84 16.24 1.50
N GLU A 207 5.09 15.84 1.18
CA GLU A 207 5.33 14.53 0.58
C GLU A 207 4.67 13.46 1.47
N LYS A 208 3.71 12.71 0.92
CA LYS A 208 3.18 11.46 1.48
C LYS A 208 4.34 10.49 1.55
N VAL A 209 4.99 10.53 2.70
CA VAL A 209 6.04 9.60 3.08
C VAL A 209 5.43 8.20 3.10
N PHE A 210 5.73 7.42 2.06
CA PHE A 210 5.81 5.98 2.20
C PHE A 210 7.21 5.68 2.79
N GLN A 211 7.26 5.15 4.01
CA GLN A 211 8.41 4.37 4.51
C GLN A 211 8.02 2.91 4.26
N PRO A 212 8.81 2.14 3.50
CA PRO A 212 10.25 2.05 3.64
C PRO A 212 10.96 2.58 2.41
N PHE A 213 11.95 3.43 2.65
CA PHE A 213 13.00 3.67 1.67
C PHE A 213 13.56 2.32 1.21
N VAL A 214 13.46 2.03 -0.09
CA VAL A 214 14.27 0.98 -0.72
C VAL A 214 15.27 1.71 -1.61
N SER A 215 16.44 1.97 -1.05
CA SER A 215 17.63 2.41 -1.76
C SER A 215 18.66 1.29 -1.65
N ASP A 216 19.40 1.01 -2.73
CA ASP A 216 20.56 0.10 -2.70
C ASP A 216 21.75 0.72 -1.94
N GLN A 217 21.67 2.01 -1.61
CA GLN A 217 22.57 2.71 -0.71
C GLN A 217 21.93 2.88 0.67
N TYR A 218 22.41 2.09 1.62
CA TYR A 218 22.02 2.16 3.03
C TYR A 218 23.24 1.92 3.92
N THR A 219 23.21 2.45 5.14
CA THR A 219 24.14 2.07 6.21
C THR A 219 23.36 1.45 7.35
N VAL A 220 23.79 0.28 7.83
CA VAL A 220 23.22 -0.33 9.02
C VAL A 220 23.88 0.29 10.24
N VAL A 221 23.09 0.97 11.06
CA VAL A 221 23.58 1.64 12.26
C VAL A 221 23.04 0.95 13.50
N ALA A 222 23.91 0.78 14.49
CA ALA A 222 23.57 0.47 15.87
C ALA A 222 24.01 1.65 16.74
N ALA A 223 23.23 1.98 17.77
CA ALA A 223 23.53 3.10 18.63
C ALA A 223 23.18 2.79 20.09
N THR A 224 23.72 3.62 20.99
CA THR A 224 23.37 3.61 22.41
C THR A 224 22.88 5.00 22.79
N SER A 225 21.83 5.05 23.59
CA SER A 225 21.22 6.27 24.11
C SER A 225 21.28 6.27 25.64
N ASN A 226 21.00 7.43 26.24
CA ASN A 226 20.77 7.55 27.68
C ASN A 226 19.27 7.38 28.03
N LEU A 227 18.46 6.85 27.11
CA LEU A 227 17.05 6.58 27.36
C LEU A 227 16.94 5.42 28.34
N SER A 228 16.20 5.64 29.42
CA SER A 228 15.98 4.62 30.45
C SER A 228 15.09 3.48 29.93
N ASP A 229 15.18 2.31 30.57
CA ASP A 229 14.42 1.10 30.21
C ASP A 229 12.90 1.26 30.15
N LYS A 230 12.35 2.35 30.71
CA LYS A 230 10.92 2.67 30.61
C LYS A 230 10.43 2.95 29.18
N TYR A 231 11.34 3.24 28.26
CA TYR A 231 11.04 3.49 26.85
C TYR A 231 11.34 2.26 25.96
N VAL A 232 11.70 1.12 26.55
CA VAL A 232 11.97 -0.11 25.78
C VAL A 232 10.74 -0.51 24.98
N GLY A 233 10.93 -0.81 23.70
CA GLY A 233 9.88 -1.09 22.72
C GLY A 233 9.32 0.16 22.02
N GLU A 234 9.63 1.38 22.50
CA GLU A 234 9.30 2.61 21.79
C GLU A 234 10.33 2.90 20.68
N LEU A 235 9.95 3.77 19.74
CA LEU A 235 10.77 4.16 18.61
C LEU A 235 11.42 5.53 18.84
N VAL A 236 12.67 5.67 18.40
CA VAL A 236 13.31 6.96 18.21
C VAL A 236 13.45 7.25 16.72
N SER A 237 13.00 8.41 16.28
CA SER A 237 13.20 8.86 14.89
C SER A 237 14.61 9.43 14.72
N ILE A 238 15.29 9.01 13.65
CA ILE A 238 16.57 9.53 13.22
C ILE A 238 16.31 10.64 12.22
N LEU A 239 16.89 11.82 12.46
CA LEU A 239 16.69 12.98 11.61
C LEU A 239 17.99 13.43 10.95
N THR A 240 17.89 13.93 9.72
CA THR A 240 18.95 14.69 9.05
C THR A 240 19.13 16.08 9.70
N PRO A 241 20.23 16.80 9.38
CA PRO A 241 20.45 18.16 9.89
C PRO A 241 19.35 19.16 9.55
N ASN A 242 18.57 18.94 8.49
CA ASN A 242 17.41 19.76 8.11
C ASN A 242 16.08 19.25 8.71
N GLY A 243 16.12 18.26 9.60
CA GLY A 243 14.95 17.78 10.34
C GLY A 243 14.07 16.76 9.61
N LYS A 244 14.56 16.15 8.52
CA LYS A 244 13.84 15.07 7.81
C LYS A 244 14.10 13.73 8.50
N ILE A 245 13.06 12.95 8.75
CA ILE A 245 13.19 11.60 9.32
C ILE A 245 13.75 10.65 8.25
N VAL A 246 14.82 9.93 8.58
CA VAL A 246 15.57 9.02 7.70
C VAL A 246 15.70 7.60 8.23
N GLY A 247 15.08 7.31 9.38
CA GLY A 247 14.97 5.98 9.95
C GLY A 247 14.36 6.04 11.35
N GLU A 248 13.92 4.89 11.87
CA GLU A 248 13.43 4.77 13.24
C GLU A 248 14.07 3.55 13.92
N MET A 249 14.43 3.68 15.19
CA MET A 249 15.07 2.59 15.95
C MET A 249 14.25 2.27 17.20
N GLU A 250 13.99 0.98 17.41
CA GLU A 250 13.39 0.48 18.64
C GLU A 250 14.39 0.57 19.80
N ILE A 251 13.95 1.08 20.95
CA ILE A 251 14.74 1.13 22.17
C ILE A 251 14.74 -0.25 22.82
N LEU A 252 15.93 -0.74 23.17
CA LEU A 252 16.18 -2.01 23.83
C LEU A 252 16.72 -1.77 25.25
N PRO A 253 16.65 -2.77 26.15
CA PRO A 253 17.12 -2.62 27.53
C PRO A 253 18.55 -2.12 27.63
N GLY A 254 18.82 -1.25 28.60
CA GLY A 254 20.10 -0.59 28.79
C GLY A 254 20.33 0.62 27.87
N GLY A 255 19.27 1.15 27.25
CA GLY A 255 19.34 2.30 26.35
C GLY A 255 19.91 1.99 24.96
N LEU A 256 20.03 0.71 24.60
CA LEU A 256 20.47 0.27 23.28
C LEU A 256 19.42 0.62 22.23
N LEU A 257 19.82 0.90 21.00
CA LEU A 257 18.90 1.12 19.88
C LEU A 257 19.07 0.00 18.85
N LYS A 258 17.96 -0.68 18.53
CA LYS A 258 17.91 -1.82 17.61
C LYS A 258 18.44 -1.40 16.24
N THR A 259 19.29 -2.25 15.67
CA THR A 259 19.92 -2.02 14.36
C THR A 259 18.88 -1.68 13.29
N CYS A 260 19.08 -0.55 12.62
CA CYS A 260 18.19 -0.07 11.57
C CYS A 260 19.01 0.35 10.35
N PRO A 261 18.60 -0.02 9.12
CA PRO A 261 19.15 0.57 7.91
C PRO A 261 18.70 2.04 7.80
N ILE A 262 19.66 2.95 7.70
CA ILE A 262 19.41 4.38 7.45
C ILE A 262 19.62 4.64 5.97
N TYR A 263 18.64 5.29 5.35
CA TYR A 263 18.61 5.56 3.92
C TYR A 263 18.78 7.05 3.64
N GLY A 264 19.66 7.38 2.68
CA GLY A 264 19.83 8.74 2.19
C GLY A 264 21.10 9.45 2.69
N ASP A 265 21.84 9.95 1.70
CA ASP A 265 22.96 10.91 1.72
C ASP A 265 24.33 10.44 2.24
N ASP A 266 24.92 9.45 1.54
CA ASP A 266 26.39 9.28 1.55
C ASP A 266 27.05 10.45 0.78
N THR A 267 27.35 11.54 1.49
CA THR A 267 28.29 12.57 0.99
C THR A 267 29.77 12.18 1.17
N TYR A 268 30.07 10.95 1.56
CA TYR A 268 31.43 10.40 1.74
C TYR A 268 31.87 9.38 0.69
N SER A 269 31.25 9.32 -0.49
CA SER A 269 31.90 8.69 -1.66
C SER A 269 32.84 9.64 -2.40
N LYS A 270 33.81 10.22 -1.67
CA LYS A 270 35.06 10.72 -2.27
C LYS A 270 36.26 10.01 -1.65
N GLN A 271 36.47 8.75 -2.05
CA GLN A 271 37.73 8.30 -2.67
C GLN A 271 37.74 6.79 -2.94
N LYS A 272 38.22 6.42 -4.14
CA LYS A 272 38.79 5.09 -4.42
C LYS A 272 40.17 4.99 -3.75
N GLY A 273 40.51 3.81 -3.22
CA GLY A 273 41.89 3.31 -3.20
C GLY A 273 42.39 2.80 -1.86
N VAL A 274 42.59 1.47 -1.84
CA VAL A 274 43.25 0.60 -0.84
C VAL A 274 42.47 0.34 0.45
#